data_AF-A0A1U7Z1P6-F1
#
_entry.id   AF-A0A1U7Z1P6-F1
#
_cell.length_a   1.000
_cell.length_b   1.000
_cell.length_c   1.000
_cell.angle_alpha   90.00
_cell.angle_beta   90.00
_cell.angle_gamma   90.00
#
_symmetry.space_group_name_H-M   'P 1'
#
loop_
_entity.id
_entity.type
_entity.pdbx_description
1 polymer ?
#
loop_
_entity_poly.entity_id
_entity_poly.type
_entity_poly.pdbx_seq_one_letter_code
_entity_poly.pdbx_strand_id
1 'polypeptide(L)'
;MTATMYRLQLLKPPPVVKSSILPKYSYSSFSTPTLHGKRLRKFSTVPHLCSKLDQLPESPSIVGDLLDYLNESWTQFHATAEAKRQLIDAGFHLLNENDEWDLKPGRRYFFTRNMSCLVAFAIGEKYNVGNGFHVIAAHTDSPCLKLKPKSASSKCGYLMVNVQTYGAGLWHTWFDRDLSLAGRAIVRSGDGSFEHKLVKVKKPILRVPTLAIHLDRTVNQDGFKPNLETHLVPLLATKLEETSTESKEKSSKASHHQLLMQVLSDELGCGTDEIASIELNVCDTQPSCLGGANNEFIFSGRLDNLASSYCALRALIDSCQSHGDLSSEHAVRMVALFDNEEVGSGSMQGAGAPTMFQAMRRITDCLAHEYVGEGAFERAIRQSFLGIRSKERYGMRIHNWPHTCFRCWNPYRRLWHCSAFHAQREGDMWKRRR
;
A
#
# COMPACT_ATOMS: atom_id res chain seq x y z
N MET A 1 -33.54 -57.65 -12.05
CA MET A 1 -34.74 -57.74 -12.92
C MET A 1 -35.94 -57.24 -12.11
N THR A 2 -36.98 -56.68 -12.77
CA THR A 2 -38.32 -56.31 -12.23
C THR A 2 -38.33 -55.49 -10.91
N ALA A 3 -38.64 -54.19 -10.87
CA ALA A 3 -39.90 -53.52 -11.25
C ALA A 3 -41.14 -54.07 -10.49
N THR A 4 -42.04 -53.28 -9.89
CA THR A 4 -42.22 -51.81 -9.84
C THR A 4 -42.63 -51.41 -8.38
N MET A 5 -43.28 -50.31 -7.96
CA MET A 5 -44.06 -49.21 -8.57
C MET A 5 -44.03 -47.95 -7.69
N TYR A 6 -44.35 -46.76 -8.23
CA TYR A 6 -44.47 -45.49 -7.50
C TYR A 6 -45.91 -45.21 -7.02
N ARG A 7 -46.08 -44.39 -5.97
CA ARG A 7 -47.30 -43.59 -5.77
C ARG A 7 -47.01 -42.25 -5.08
N LEU A 8 -47.27 -41.15 -5.77
CA LEU A 8 -47.23 -39.80 -5.20
C LEU A 8 -48.51 -39.51 -4.40
N GLN A 9 -48.42 -38.56 -3.46
CA GLN A 9 -49.55 -37.71 -3.09
C GLN A 9 -49.17 -36.24 -3.27
N LEU A 10 -50.14 -35.45 -3.73
CA LEU A 10 -49.99 -34.03 -4.08
C LEU A 10 -50.64 -33.17 -3.01
N LEU A 11 -50.01 -32.05 -2.65
CA LEU A 11 -50.66 -30.93 -1.96
C LEU A 11 -50.51 -29.67 -2.82
N LYS A 12 -51.60 -28.87 -2.91
CA LYS A 12 -51.70 -27.69 -3.78
C LYS A 12 -51.37 -26.39 -3.00
N PRO A 13 -50.84 -25.35 -3.67
CA PRO A 13 -50.61 -24.05 -3.04
C PRO A 13 -51.89 -23.19 -2.99
N PRO A 14 -51.96 -22.20 -2.08
CA PRO A 14 -52.96 -21.12 -2.09
C PRO A 14 -52.65 -20.05 -3.17
N PRO A 15 -53.63 -19.17 -3.52
CA PRO A 15 -53.62 -18.42 -4.79
C PRO A 15 -52.98 -17.02 -4.76
N VAL A 16 -52.73 -16.50 -5.97
CA VAL A 16 -52.26 -15.12 -6.27
C VAL A 16 -53.46 -14.22 -6.63
N VAL A 17 -53.40 -12.92 -6.28
CA VAL A 17 -54.41 -11.91 -6.66
C VAL A 17 -53.75 -10.69 -7.34
N LYS A 18 -54.47 -10.08 -8.29
CA LYS A 18 -54.17 -8.87 -9.08
C LYS A 18 -55.50 -8.19 -9.44
N SER A 19 -55.67 -6.90 -9.69
CA SER A 19 -54.82 -5.67 -9.59
C SER A 19 -55.82 -4.46 -9.60
N SER A 20 -55.64 -3.20 -10.03
CA SER A 20 -54.64 -2.39 -10.75
C SER A 20 -55.00 -0.88 -10.60
N ILE A 21 -54.52 0.01 -11.47
CA ILE A 21 -54.98 1.41 -11.74
C ILE A 21 -54.62 2.44 -10.64
N LEU A 22 -53.54 3.23 -10.77
CA LEU A 22 -53.39 4.50 -11.54
C LEU A 22 -54.30 5.67 -11.05
N PRO A 23 -53.81 6.93 -10.99
CA PRO A 23 -53.16 7.62 -12.13
C PRO A 23 -51.84 8.37 -11.84
N LYS A 24 -51.30 8.94 -12.94
CA LYS A 24 -50.06 9.74 -13.00
C LYS A 24 -50.33 11.20 -12.64
N TYR A 25 -49.32 11.89 -12.11
CA TYR A 25 -49.06 13.30 -12.40
C TYR A 25 -47.57 13.54 -12.63
N SER A 26 -47.25 14.54 -13.45
CA SER A 26 -45.89 14.88 -13.87
C SER A 26 -45.68 16.38 -13.77
N TYR A 27 -44.63 16.82 -13.07
CA TYR A 27 -44.04 18.14 -13.26
C TYR A 27 -42.53 18.10 -13.00
N SER A 28 -41.80 18.98 -13.69
CA SER A 28 -40.34 19.04 -13.70
C SER A 28 -39.83 20.28 -12.95
N SER A 29 -38.81 20.11 -12.11
CA SER A 29 -37.96 21.22 -11.64
C SER A 29 -36.58 20.71 -11.25
N PHE A 30 -35.53 21.42 -11.70
CA PHE A 30 -34.15 21.17 -11.26
C PHE A 30 -33.95 21.61 -9.80
N SER A 31 -33.27 20.77 -8.99
CA SER A 31 -32.57 21.22 -7.79
C SER A 31 -31.51 20.20 -7.36
N THR A 32 -30.27 20.64 -7.15
CA THR A 32 -29.15 19.81 -6.69
C THR A 32 -29.11 19.69 -5.15
N PRO A 33 -28.93 18.48 -4.58
CA PRO A 33 -28.69 18.31 -3.15
C PRO A 33 -27.18 18.21 -2.83
N THR A 34 -26.58 19.30 -2.35
CA THR A 34 -25.23 19.30 -1.77
C THR A 34 -25.23 18.63 -0.39
N LEU A 35 -24.92 17.33 -0.34
CA LEU A 35 -25.09 16.51 0.87
C LEU A 35 -23.80 16.41 1.70
N HIS A 36 -23.57 17.42 2.56
CA HIS A 36 -22.45 17.48 3.51
C HIS A 36 -22.64 16.51 4.70
N GLY A 37 -22.53 15.21 4.44
CA GLY A 37 -22.76 14.14 5.41
C GLY A 37 -21.65 13.93 6.43
N LYS A 38 -21.58 14.76 7.50
CA LYS A 38 -20.71 14.48 8.66
C LYS A 38 -21.16 13.20 9.38
N ARG A 39 -20.42 12.11 9.21
CA ARG A 39 -20.74 10.77 9.73
C ARG A 39 -20.56 10.69 11.25
N LEU A 40 -21.65 10.85 12.01
CA LEU A 40 -21.66 10.67 13.47
C LEU A 40 -21.24 9.24 13.86
N ARG A 41 -20.25 9.12 14.75
CA ARG A 41 -19.79 7.85 15.31
C ARG A 41 -20.80 7.34 16.34
N LYS A 42 -21.43 6.17 16.11
CA LYS A 42 -22.10 5.41 17.17
C LYS A 42 -21.05 4.58 17.92
N PHE A 43 -20.82 4.89 19.18
CA PHE A 43 -19.98 4.07 20.07
C PHE A 43 -20.77 2.93 20.69
N SER A 44 -20.11 1.80 20.95
CA SER A 44 -20.65 0.69 21.74
C SER A 44 -20.50 0.98 23.24
N THR A 45 -21.46 0.52 24.05
CA THR A 45 -21.55 0.86 25.48
C THR A 45 -20.91 -0.21 26.37
N VAL A 46 -19.76 0.13 26.96
CA VAL A 46 -19.18 -0.51 28.15
C VAL A 46 -18.73 0.62 29.10
N PRO A 47 -19.03 0.59 30.40
CA PRO A 47 -18.86 1.77 31.26
C PRO A 47 -17.40 2.03 31.66
N HIS A 48 -16.95 3.28 31.49
CA HIS A 48 -15.72 3.80 32.09
C HIS A 48 -15.97 4.29 33.52
N LEU A 49 -14.94 4.21 34.38
CA LEU A 49 -14.94 4.82 35.71
C LEU A 49 -13.66 5.64 35.92
N CYS A 50 -13.83 6.95 36.15
CA CYS A 50 -12.79 7.97 36.37
C CYS A 50 -11.76 8.18 35.23
N SER A 51 -11.22 9.39 35.03
CA SER A 51 -11.56 10.71 35.59
C SER A 51 -11.38 11.80 34.52
N LYS A 52 -11.94 12.99 34.75
CA LYS A 52 -11.82 14.12 33.80
C LYS A 52 -10.38 14.64 33.77
N LEU A 53 -9.86 14.83 32.55
CA LEU A 53 -8.89 15.87 32.23
C LEU A 53 -9.56 16.80 31.21
N ASP A 54 -9.22 18.09 31.23
CA ASP A 54 -9.94 19.10 30.46
C ASP A 54 -9.68 19.01 28.95
N GLN A 55 -10.75 19.15 28.17
CA GLN A 55 -10.69 19.14 26.71
C GLN A 55 -10.22 20.49 26.18
N LEU A 56 -8.90 20.64 26.07
CA LEU A 56 -8.32 21.53 25.06
C LEU A 56 -8.68 21.00 23.65
N PRO A 57 -8.86 21.87 22.64
CA PRO A 57 -9.10 21.42 21.27
C PRO A 57 -7.83 20.77 20.73
N GLU A 58 -7.81 19.43 20.66
CA GLU A 58 -6.67 18.67 20.17
C GLU A 58 -6.36 19.04 18.71
N SER A 59 -5.19 19.63 18.48
CA SER A 59 -4.53 19.62 17.18
C SER A 59 -4.35 18.17 16.72
N PRO A 60 -4.58 17.82 15.44
CA PRO A 60 -4.41 16.46 14.95
C PRO A 60 -3.01 15.95 15.28
N SER A 61 -2.95 14.83 15.99
CA SER A 61 -1.68 14.25 16.43
C SER A 61 -0.96 13.67 15.23
N ILE A 62 0.23 14.19 14.91
CA ILE A 62 1.08 13.70 13.82
C ILE A 62 1.37 12.19 13.91
N VAL A 63 1.31 11.62 15.12
CA VAL A 63 1.45 10.18 15.37
C VAL A 63 0.15 9.42 15.11
N GLY A 64 -1.02 10.00 15.42
CA GLY A 64 -2.32 9.45 15.03
C GLY A 64 -2.48 9.42 13.51
N ASP A 65 -2.18 10.52 12.84
CA ASP A 65 -2.23 10.65 11.38
C ASP A 65 -1.26 9.65 10.69
N LEU A 66 -0.08 9.40 11.29
CA LEU A 66 0.85 8.34 10.84
C LEU A 66 0.30 6.93 11.05
N LEU A 67 -0.36 6.65 12.19
CA LEU A 67 -0.99 5.36 12.44
C LEU A 67 -2.14 5.09 11.45
N ASP A 68 -2.96 6.08 11.14
CA ASP A 68 -4.02 5.96 10.14
C ASP A 68 -3.43 5.75 8.73
N TYR A 69 -2.37 6.49 8.36
CA TYR A 69 -1.63 6.27 7.11
C TYR A 69 -1.09 4.83 7.01
N LEU A 70 -0.45 4.31 8.06
CA LEU A 70 0.08 2.94 8.11
C LEU A 70 -1.04 1.87 8.04
N ASN A 71 -2.17 2.14 8.71
CA ASN A 71 -3.33 1.24 8.75
C ASN A 71 -4.10 1.17 7.42
N GLU A 72 -4.14 2.25 6.64
CA GLU A 72 -4.68 2.18 5.29
C GLU A 72 -3.66 1.65 4.25
N SER A 73 -2.38 2.04 4.38
CA SER A 73 -1.26 1.63 3.51
C SER A 73 -0.78 0.17 3.71
N TRP A 74 -1.61 -0.81 3.34
CA TRP A 74 -1.26 -2.24 3.43
C TRP A 74 -0.23 -2.71 2.38
N THR A 75 -0.20 -2.07 1.21
CA THR A 75 0.74 -2.36 0.11
C THR A 75 1.22 -1.07 -0.56
N GLN A 76 2.22 -1.17 -1.43
CA GLN A 76 2.73 -0.08 -2.27
C GLN A 76 1.62 0.65 -3.06
N PHE A 77 0.58 -0.09 -3.46
CA PHE A 77 -0.61 0.47 -4.14
C PHE A 77 -1.51 1.28 -3.19
N HIS A 78 -1.70 0.79 -1.96
CA HIS A 78 -2.49 1.49 -0.96
C HIS A 78 -1.75 2.72 -0.41
N ALA A 79 -0.44 2.62 -0.20
CA ALA A 79 0.41 3.76 0.18
C ALA A 79 0.34 4.89 -0.85
N THR A 80 0.45 4.55 -2.13
CA THR A 80 0.33 5.52 -3.24
C THR A 80 -1.08 6.11 -3.34
N ALA A 81 -2.13 5.31 -3.12
CA ALA A 81 -3.51 5.79 -3.17
C ALA A 81 -3.88 6.68 -1.97
N GLU A 82 -3.41 6.36 -0.77
CA GLU A 82 -3.59 7.19 0.43
C GLU A 82 -2.77 8.48 0.33
N ALA A 83 -1.53 8.43 -0.14
CA ALA A 83 -0.74 9.62 -0.42
C ALA A 83 -1.41 10.52 -1.49
N LYS A 84 -1.95 9.93 -2.55
CA LYS A 84 -2.79 10.61 -3.56
C LYS A 84 -4.02 11.27 -2.94
N ARG A 85 -4.72 10.59 -2.01
CA ARG A 85 -5.88 11.15 -1.30
C ARG A 85 -5.48 12.38 -0.49
N GLN A 86 -4.45 12.28 0.35
CA GLN A 86 -3.98 13.39 1.17
C GLN A 86 -3.52 14.60 0.34
N LEU A 87 -2.91 14.37 -0.84
CA LEU A 87 -2.54 15.44 -1.77
C LEU A 87 -3.75 16.12 -2.41
N ILE A 88 -4.79 15.36 -2.79
CA ILE A 88 -6.05 15.92 -3.31
C ILE A 88 -6.75 16.74 -2.22
N ASP A 89 -6.85 16.21 -1.00
CA ASP A 89 -7.46 16.89 0.15
C ASP A 89 -6.67 18.17 0.55
N ALA A 90 -5.35 18.16 0.37
CA ALA A 90 -4.50 19.35 0.51
C ALA A 90 -4.61 20.35 -0.65
N GLY A 91 -5.27 19.98 -1.76
CA GLY A 91 -5.46 20.82 -2.95
C GLY A 91 -4.29 20.84 -3.94
N PHE A 92 -3.57 19.72 -4.09
CA PHE A 92 -2.62 19.51 -5.19
C PHE A 92 -3.36 19.00 -6.44
N HIS A 93 -2.96 19.47 -7.62
CA HIS A 93 -3.57 19.06 -8.88
C HIS A 93 -2.98 17.72 -9.37
N LEU A 94 -3.84 16.74 -9.65
CA LEU A 94 -3.42 15.48 -10.28
C LEU A 94 -3.08 15.70 -11.76
N LEU A 95 -1.85 15.38 -12.15
CA LEU A 95 -1.39 15.35 -13.53
C LEU A 95 -1.46 13.92 -14.08
N ASN A 96 -1.85 13.80 -15.35
CA ASN A 96 -1.60 12.61 -16.16
C ASN A 96 -0.18 12.72 -16.75
N GLU A 97 0.58 11.63 -16.77
CA GLU A 97 1.93 11.65 -17.35
C GLU A 97 1.92 11.65 -18.89
N ASN A 98 0.85 11.19 -19.52
CA ASN A 98 0.74 11.09 -20.97
C ASN A 98 0.35 12.41 -21.65
N ASP A 99 -0.22 13.36 -20.88
CA ASP A 99 -0.71 14.64 -21.39
C ASP A 99 0.39 15.71 -21.31
N GLU A 100 0.24 16.79 -22.08
CA GLU A 100 1.01 18.02 -21.87
C GLU A 100 0.67 18.64 -20.50
N TRP A 101 1.61 19.37 -19.91
CA TRP A 101 1.44 19.97 -18.58
C TRP A 101 1.41 21.50 -18.67
N ASP A 102 0.35 22.12 -18.15
CA ASP A 102 0.33 23.56 -17.90
C ASP A 102 0.68 23.86 -16.44
N LEU A 103 1.98 24.11 -16.19
CA LEU A 103 2.50 24.40 -14.86
C LEU A 103 2.65 25.90 -14.65
N LYS A 104 2.24 26.40 -13.48
CA LYS A 104 2.40 27.81 -13.08
C LYS A 104 3.18 27.94 -11.77
N PRO A 105 3.98 29.00 -11.58
CA PRO A 105 4.52 29.38 -10.26
C PRO A 105 3.41 29.51 -9.20
N GLY A 106 3.75 29.23 -7.94
CA GLY A 106 2.80 29.25 -6.82
C GLY A 106 1.78 28.11 -6.80
N ARG A 107 1.84 27.17 -7.75
CA ARG A 107 0.91 26.01 -7.84
C ARG A 107 1.57 24.69 -7.41
N ARG A 108 0.72 23.70 -7.16
CA ARG A 108 1.04 22.44 -6.47
C ARG A 108 0.44 21.28 -7.27
N TYR A 109 1.24 20.28 -7.59
CA TYR A 109 0.91 19.22 -8.56
C TYR A 109 1.45 17.86 -8.11
N PHE A 110 0.89 16.77 -8.62
CA PHE A 110 1.46 15.43 -8.45
C PHE A 110 1.00 14.47 -9.54
N PHE A 111 1.72 13.37 -9.74
CA PHE A 111 1.30 12.25 -10.60
C PHE A 111 1.66 10.90 -9.95
N THR A 112 1.11 9.81 -10.49
CA THR A 112 1.36 8.44 -10.02
C THR A 112 1.70 7.49 -11.16
N ARG A 113 2.78 6.71 -11.03
CA ARG A 113 3.26 5.72 -12.01
C ARG A 113 3.01 4.30 -11.49
N ASN A 114 2.46 3.42 -12.33
CA ASN A 114 2.06 2.04 -11.97
C ASN A 114 1.06 1.91 -10.79
N MET A 115 0.50 3.02 -10.29
CA MET A 115 -0.20 3.12 -8.99
C MET A 115 0.65 2.73 -7.76
N SER A 116 1.97 2.53 -7.89
CA SER A 116 2.86 2.21 -6.75
C SER A 116 3.97 3.23 -6.52
N CYS A 117 4.18 4.14 -7.46
CA CYS A 117 5.11 5.26 -7.34
C CYS A 117 4.36 6.59 -7.47
N LEU A 118 4.79 7.60 -6.72
CA LEU A 118 4.18 8.93 -6.67
C LEU A 118 5.27 10.01 -6.68
N VAL A 119 5.09 11.04 -7.51
CA VAL A 119 5.90 12.26 -7.46
C VAL A 119 4.99 13.45 -7.27
N ALA A 120 5.20 14.22 -6.20
CA ALA A 120 4.48 15.44 -5.88
C ALA A 120 5.44 16.63 -5.80
N PHE A 121 4.99 17.81 -6.23
CA PHE A 121 5.81 19.01 -6.22
C PHE A 121 4.99 20.30 -6.05
N ALA A 122 5.61 21.29 -5.42
CA ALA A 122 5.11 22.64 -5.25
C ALA A 122 6.13 23.63 -5.84
N ILE A 123 5.66 24.49 -6.74
CA ILE A 123 6.50 25.41 -7.51
C ILE A 123 6.50 26.76 -6.77
N GLY A 124 7.67 27.25 -6.37
CA GLY A 124 7.80 28.58 -5.77
C GLY A 124 7.25 29.68 -6.67
N GLU A 125 6.63 30.71 -6.09
CA GLU A 125 6.08 31.84 -6.84
C GLU A 125 7.18 32.70 -7.48
N LYS A 126 8.39 32.66 -6.92
CA LYS A 126 9.61 33.29 -7.46
C LYS A 126 10.56 32.28 -8.10
N TYR A 127 10.05 31.13 -8.55
CA TYR A 127 10.83 30.18 -9.33
C TYR A 127 11.20 30.77 -10.69
N ASN A 128 12.49 30.74 -11.02
CA ASN A 128 13.03 31.08 -12.33
C ASN A 128 13.72 29.84 -12.94
N VAL A 129 13.69 29.71 -14.26
CA VAL A 129 14.29 28.56 -14.97
C VAL A 129 15.80 28.47 -14.75
N GLY A 130 16.22 27.36 -14.14
CA GLY A 130 17.59 27.13 -13.68
C GLY A 130 17.76 27.21 -12.15
N ASN A 131 16.72 27.61 -11.40
CA ASN A 131 16.68 27.45 -9.95
C ASN A 131 16.54 25.96 -9.56
N GLY A 132 17.03 25.61 -8.37
CA GLY A 132 17.08 24.24 -7.88
C GLY A 132 15.75 23.59 -7.45
N PHE A 133 15.84 22.28 -7.21
CA PHE A 133 14.79 21.45 -6.61
C PHE A 133 15.19 21.06 -5.18
N HIS A 134 14.28 21.21 -4.23
CA HIS A 134 14.41 20.71 -2.85
C HIS A 134 13.61 19.42 -2.71
N VAL A 135 14.30 18.28 -2.75
CA VAL A 135 13.67 16.95 -2.94
C VAL A 135 13.82 16.10 -1.68
N ILE A 136 12.73 15.42 -1.29
CA ILE A 136 12.78 14.32 -0.31
C ILE A 136 12.38 13.02 -1.02
N ALA A 137 13.21 11.98 -0.90
CA ALA A 137 12.93 10.66 -1.47
C ALA A 137 12.79 9.58 -0.38
N ALA A 138 11.79 8.71 -0.57
CA ALA A 138 11.50 7.53 0.25
C ALA A 138 10.85 6.43 -0.64
N HIS A 139 10.43 5.30 -0.06
CA HIS A 139 9.74 4.23 -0.82
C HIS A 139 8.41 3.76 -0.20
N THR A 140 7.56 3.19 -1.07
CA THR A 140 6.18 2.76 -0.79
C THR A 140 6.07 1.27 -0.52
N ASP A 141 7.09 0.49 -0.88
CA ASP A 141 7.15 -0.96 -0.66
C ASP A 141 7.88 -1.36 0.63
N SER A 142 7.67 -2.60 1.05
CA SER A 142 8.32 -3.25 2.19
C SER A 142 8.48 -4.74 1.88
N PRO A 143 9.38 -5.47 2.58
CA PRO A 143 9.51 -6.91 2.39
C PRO A 143 8.21 -7.65 2.73
N CYS A 144 7.73 -8.48 1.81
CA CYS A 144 6.44 -9.16 1.94
C CYS A 144 6.38 -10.49 1.17
N LEU A 145 5.32 -11.26 1.40
CA LEU A 145 4.99 -12.40 0.57
C LEU A 145 4.04 -11.91 -0.54
N LYS A 146 4.41 -12.01 -1.82
CA LYS A 146 3.51 -11.76 -2.95
C LYS A 146 2.91 -13.07 -3.46
N LEU A 147 1.68 -13.06 -3.98
CA LEU A 147 1.10 -14.27 -4.59
C LEU A 147 1.85 -14.64 -5.88
N LYS A 148 2.12 -15.94 -6.09
CA LYS A 148 2.64 -16.40 -7.38
C LYS A 148 1.54 -16.29 -8.46
N PRO A 149 1.88 -16.05 -9.75
CA PRO A 149 0.93 -16.07 -10.86
C PRO A 149 0.15 -17.39 -11.02
N LYS A 150 0.64 -18.47 -10.41
CA LYS A 150 -0.13 -19.70 -10.14
C LYS A 150 -0.09 -19.98 -8.64
N SER A 151 -1.04 -19.40 -7.91
CA SER A 151 -1.12 -19.52 -6.45
C SER A 151 -1.91 -20.74 -5.97
N ALA A 152 -2.70 -21.40 -6.81
CA ALA A 152 -3.41 -22.62 -6.41
C ALA A 152 -2.43 -23.78 -6.09
N SER A 153 -2.48 -24.28 -4.86
CA SER A 153 -1.93 -25.59 -4.48
C SER A 153 -2.78 -26.26 -3.40
N SER A 154 -2.66 -27.57 -3.26
CA SER A 154 -3.39 -28.35 -2.24
C SER A 154 -2.51 -29.46 -1.68
N LYS A 155 -2.56 -29.69 -0.38
CA LYS A 155 -1.75 -30.71 0.30
C LYS A 155 -2.46 -31.21 1.56
N CYS A 156 -2.45 -32.53 1.79
CA CYS A 156 -2.99 -33.16 3.01
C CYS A 156 -4.40 -32.69 3.42
N GLY A 157 -5.31 -32.50 2.45
CA GLY A 157 -6.67 -32.04 2.70
C GLY A 157 -6.86 -30.51 2.83
N TYR A 158 -5.79 -29.72 2.71
CA TYR A 158 -5.85 -28.25 2.74
C TYR A 158 -5.73 -27.63 1.36
N LEU A 159 -6.45 -26.52 1.15
CA LEU A 159 -6.22 -25.55 0.08
C LEU A 159 -5.17 -24.53 0.56
N MET A 160 -4.10 -24.40 -0.21
CA MET A 160 -2.93 -23.58 0.09
C MET A 160 -2.70 -22.53 -1.01
N VAL A 161 -1.97 -21.46 -0.69
CA VAL A 161 -1.71 -20.34 -1.60
C VAL A 161 -0.21 -20.19 -1.83
N ASN A 162 0.29 -20.53 -3.02
CA ASN A 162 1.71 -20.36 -3.35
C ASN A 162 2.08 -18.87 -3.36
N VAL A 163 3.11 -18.53 -2.58
CA VAL A 163 3.66 -17.17 -2.44
C VAL A 163 5.13 -17.15 -2.84
N GLN A 164 5.62 -15.97 -3.21
CA GLN A 164 7.03 -15.69 -3.42
C GLN A 164 7.50 -14.61 -2.44
N THR A 165 8.72 -14.76 -1.93
CA THR A 165 9.39 -13.75 -1.10
C THR A 165 9.75 -12.53 -1.94
N TYR A 166 9.34 -11.35 -1.48
CA TYR A 166 9.67 -10.05 -2.07
C TYR A 166 10.48 -9.24 -1.06
N GLY A 167 11.66 -8.74 -1.46
CA GLY A 167 12.59 -8.06 -0.56
C GLY A 167 13.36 -8.99 0.39
N ALA A 168 14.13 -8.41 1.31
CA ALA A 168 14.99 -9.13 2.26
C ALA A 168 14.30 -9.40 3.62
N GLY A 169 13.08 -9.95 3.59
CA GLY A 169 12.22 -10.08 4.78
C GLY A 169 12.72 -11.03 5.86
N LEU A 170 12.38 -10.74 7.12
CA LEU A 170 12.60 -11.62 8.26
C LEU A 170 11.54 -12.73 8.31
N TRP A 171 11.58 -13.68 7.37
CA TRP A 171 10.47 -14.61 7.08
C TRP A 171 9.94 -15.44 8.25
N HIS A 172 10.70 -15.62 9.32
CA HIS A 172 10.22 -16.25 10.56
C HIS A 172 9.11 -15.44 11.27
N THR A 173 9.03 -14.12 11.10
CA THR A 173 7.99 -13.28 11.74
C THR A 173 6.62 -13.36 11.07
N TRP A 174 6.56 -13.96 9.87
CA TRP A 174 5.33 -14.22 9.11
C TRP A 174 4.62 -15.51 9.53
N PHE A 175 5.33 -16.39 10.25
CA PHE A 175 4.72 -17.55 10.88
C PHE A 175 3.81 -17.12 12.03
N ASP A 176 2.71 -17.84 12.17
CA ASP A 176 1.70 -17.68 13.21
C ASP A 176 1.10 -16.27 13.37
N ARG A 177 1.04 -15.54 12.25
CA ARG A 177 0.27 -14.31 12.07
C ARG A 177 -1.11 -14.56 11.48
N ASP A 178 -2.08 -13.71 11.83
CA ASP A 178 -3.40 -13.69 11.21
C ASP A 178 -3.34 -12.84 9.95
N LEU A 179 -3.17 -13.53 8.82
CA LEU A 179 -2.84 -12.92 7.54
C LEU A 179 -4.06 -12.77 6.64
N SER A 180 -4.00 -11.80 5.74
CA SER A 180 -4.97 -11.59 4.67
C SER A 180 -4.29 -11.07 3.40
N LEU A 181 -5.07 -10.64 2.41
CA LEU A 181 -4.63 -10.19 1.09
C LEU A 181 -5.05 -8.75 0.82
N ALA A 182 -4.10 -7.97 0.30
CA ALA A 182 -4.37 -6.68 -0.30
C ALA A 182 -3.48 -6.44 -1.52
N GLY A 183 -3.91 -5.57 -2.42
CA GLY A 183 -3.15 -5.22 -3.62
C GLY A 183 -4.04 -4.58 -4.68
N ARG A 184 -3.82 -4.95 -5.94
CA ARG A 184 -4.64 -4.53 -7.08
C ARG A 184 -5.16 -5.70 -7.89
N ALA A 185 -6.33 -5.51 -8.48
CA ALA A 185 -6.85 -6.31 -9.58
C ALA A 185 -6.91 -5.47 -10.86
N ILE A 186 -6.75 -6.13 -12.01
CA ILE A 186 -7.15 -5.61 -13.31
C ILE A 186 -8.51 -6.24 -13.60
N VAL A 187 -9.55 -5.42 -13.69
CA VAL A 187 -10.93 -5.84 -13.93
C VAL A 187 -11.33 -5.39 -15.33
N ARG A 188 -12.07 -6.23 -16.06
CA ARG A 188 -12.68 -5.89 -17.34
C ARG A 188 -14.01 -5.18 -17.08
N SER A 189 -14.15 -3.98 -17.62
CA SER A 189 -15.39 -3.22 -17.64
C SER A 189 -16.38 -3.78 -18.66
N GLY A 190 -17.68 -3.51 -18.48
CA GLY A 190 -18.75 -3.95 -19.39
C GLY A 190 -18.68 -3.38 -20.82
N ASP A 191 -17.90 -2.32 -21.05
CA ASP A 191 -17.57 -1.77 -22.38
C ASP A 191 -16.37 -2.46 -23.05
N GLY A 192 -15.75 -3.45 -22.38
CA GLY A 192 -14.57 -4.16 -22.84
C GLY A 192 -13.23 -3.51 -22.45
N SER A 193 -13.24 -2.33 -21.83
CA SER A 193 -12.04 -1.68 -21.29
C SER A 193 -11.48 -2.42 -20.06
N PHE A 194 -10.31 -2.00 -19.58
CA PHE A 194 -9.71 -2.53 -18.36
C PHE A 194 -9.44 -1.41 -17.35
N GLU A 195 -9.88 -1.62 -16.12
CA GLU A 195 -9.65 -0.73 -14.98
C GLU A 195 -8.74 -1.38 -13.93
N HIS A 196 -8.00 -0.56 -13.19
CA HIS A 196 -7.28 -1.01 -12.00
C HIS A 196 -8.11 -0.72 -10.74
N LYS A 197 -8.52 -1.77 -10.03
CA LYS A 197 -9.19 -1.66 -8.73
C LYS A 197 -8.24 -2.08 -7.60
N LEU A 198 -8.29 -1.37 -6.48
CA LEU A 198 -7.65 -1.82 -5.24
C LEU A 198 -8.54 -2.85 -4.56
N VAL A 199 -7.93 -3.80 -3.86
CA VAL A 199 -8.63 -4.81 -3.06
C VAL A 199 -7.90 -5.00 -1.73
N LYS A 200 -8.66 -5.12 -0.63
CA LYS A 200 -8.13 -5.16 0.74
C LYS A 200 -9.07 -5.96 1.64
N VAL A 201 -8.90 -7.28 1.62
CA VAL A 201 -9.76 -8.20 2.39
C VAL A 201 -9.48 -8.01 3.88
N LYS A 202 -10.36 -7.31 4.60
CA LYS A 202 -10.09 -6.91 6.00
C LYS A 202 -10.19 -8.07 7.01
N LYS A 203 -10.83 -9.19 6.64
CA LYS A 203 -10.92 -10.42 7.45
C LYS A 203 -9.62 -11.25 7.32
N PRO A 204 -9.05 -11.82 8.39
CA PRO A 204 -7.99 -12.81 8.27
C PRO A 204 -8.50 -14.07 7.55
N ILE A 205 -7.82 -14.46 6.48
CA ILE A 205 -8.16 -15.59 5.59
C ILE A 205 -6.95 -16.48 5.27
N LEU A 206 -5.75 -16.12 5.72
CA LEU A 206 -4.52 -16.87 5.51
C LEU A 206 -3.77 -17.09 6.83
N ARG A 207 -3.06 -18.22 6.95
CA ARG A 207 -2.19 -18.55 8.10
C ARG A 207 -0.99 -19.35 7.62
N VAL A 208 0.22 -18.98 8.04
CA VAL A 208 1.42 -19.83 7.92
C VAL A 208 1.69 -20.45 9.30
N PRO A 209 1.30 -21.70 9.56
CA PRO A 209 1.50 -22.32 10.87
C PRO A 209 2.95 -22.79 11.06
N THR A 210 3.51 -22.61 12.26
CA THR A 210 4.79 -23.22 12.64
C THR A 210 4.63 -24.72 12.89
N LEU A 211 5.66 -25.52 12.58
CA LEU A 211 5.70 -26.93 12.98
C LEU A 211 5.77 -27.05 14.52
N ALA A 212 4.97 -27.92 15.11
CA ALA A 212 4.96 -28.11 16.56
C ALA A 212 6.31 -28.67 17.07
N ILE A 213 6.87 -28.03 18.11
CA ILE A 213 8.17 -28.38 18.73
C ILE A 213 8.31 -29.84 19.19
N HIS A 214 7.20 -30.55 19.40
CA HIS A 214 7.19 -31.98 19.71
C HIS A 214 7.76 -32.84 18.55
N LEU A 215 7.66 -32.34 17.31
CA LEU A 215 8.13 -32.94 16.06
C LEU A 215 9.47 -32.36 15.57
N ASP A 216 9.81 -31.13 16.00
CA ASP A 216 11.12 -30.49 15.79
C ASP A 216 11.68 -30.03 17.14
N ARG A 217 12.34 -30.96 17.84
CA ARG A 217 12.76 -30.79 19.24
C ARG A 217 14.06 -30.01 19.40
N THR A 218 14.81 -29.79 18.32
CA THR A 218 16.10 -29.09 18.34
C THR A 218 16.04 -27.69 17.75
N VAL A 219 14.87 -27.25 17.26
CA VAL A 219 14.63 -25.91 16.68
C VAL A 219 15.15 -24.73 17.51
N ASN A 220 15.17 -24.84 18.84
CA ASN A 220 15.64 -23.79 19.75
C ASN A 220 17.17 -23.77 19.92
N GLN A 221 17.85 -24.89 19.62
CA GLN A 221 19.30 -25.03 19.67
C GLN A 221 19.91 -24.79 18.27
N ASP A 222 19.33 -25.41 17.25
CA ASP A 222 19.78 -25.31 15.86
C ASP A 222 19.33 -23.99 15.21
N GLY A 223 18.25 -23.38 15.70
CA GLY A 223 17.62 -22.18 15.14
C GLY A 223 16.61 -22.51 14.04
N PHE A 224 15.45 -21.85 14.09
CA PHE A 224 14.36 -22.03 13.12
C PHE A 224 14.76 -21.61 11.70
N LYS A 225 14.89 -22.60 10.81
CA LYS A 225 15.36 -22.46 9.42
C LYS A 225 14.29 -22.95 8.42
N PRO A 226 13.15 -22.23 8.27
CA PRO A 226 12.11 -22.64 7.33
C PRO A 226 12.61 -22.57 5.88
N ASN A 227 12.27 -23.59 5.08
CA ASN A 227 12.45 -23.52 3.64
C ASN A 227 11.40 -22.56 3.06
N LEU A 228 11.87 -21.51 2.37
CA LEU A 228 11.02 -20.40 1.91
C LEU A 228 10.08 -20.76 0.76
N GLU A 229 10.30 -21.89 0.07
CA GLU A 229 9.39 -22.43 -0.94
C GLU A 229 8.36 -23.40 -0.34
N THR A 230 8.78 -24.27 0.58
CA THR A 230 7.94 -25.40 1.04
C THR A 230 7.28 -25.21 2.40
N HIS A 231 7.80 -24.33 3.28
CA HIS A 231 7.29 -24.13 4.65
C HIS A 231 6.61 -22.77 4.85
N LEU A 232 6.76 -21.84 3.91
CA LEU A 232 6.24 -20.46 3.99
C LEU A 232 4.89 -20.26 3.25
N VAL A 233 4.27 -21.36 2.80
CA VAL A 233 3.04 -21.37 1.99
C VAL A 233 1.81 -21.27 2.91
N PRO A 234 1.01 -20.19 2.87
CA PRO A 234 -0.16 -20.06 3.72
C PRO A 234 -1.27 -21.06 3.41
N LEU A 235 -1.96 -21.53 4.45
CA LEU A 235 -3.25 -22.20 4.37
C LEU A 235 -4.36 -21.17 4.09
N LEU A 236 -5.37 -21.54 3.29
CA LEU A 236 -6.57 -20.75 3.00
C LEU A 236 -7.84 -21.40 3.56
N ALA A 237 -7.99 -22.71 3.36
CA ALA A 237 -9.16 -23.48 3.80
C ALA A 237 -8.84 -24.98 3.85
N THR A 238 -9.73 -25.78 4.42
CA THR A 238 -9.80 -27.22 4.12
C THR A 238 -10.46 -27.44 2.76
N LYS A 239 -10.10 -28.52 2.06
CA LYS A 239 -10.92 -29.03 0.96
C LYS A 239 -12.15 -29.71 1.58
N LEU A 240 -13.34 -29.36 1.10
CA LEU A 240 -14.55 -30.13 1.42
C LEU A 240 -14.46 -31.52 0.76
N GLU A 241 -14.92 -32.55 1.46
CA GLU A 241 -15.18 -33.84 0.82
C GLU A 241 -16.46 -33.74 -0.01
N GLU A 242 -16.37 -34.14 -1.28
CA GLU A 242 -17.44 -33.95 -2.27
C GLU A 242 -18.54 -35.01 -2.08
N THR A 243 -19.50 -34.71 -1.20
CA THR A 243 -20.71 -35.51 -1.02
C THR A 243 -21.67 -35.35 -2.21
N SER A 244 -21.40 -36.17 -3.24
CA SER A 244 -22.28 -36.59 -4.34
C SER A 244 -22.44 -35.69 -5.59
N THR A 245 -22.55 -36.39 -6.73
CA THR A 245 -23.11 -35.99 -8.04
C THR A 245 -22.45 -34.89 -8.89
N GLU A 246 -21.69 -35.36 -9.90
CA GLU A 246 -21.77 -34.90 -11.30
C GLU A 246 -21.48 -33.43 -11.67
N SER A 247 -20.26 -32.97 -11.38
CA SER A 247 -19.61 -31.95 -12.23
C SER A 247 -18.18 -32.37 -12.61
N LYS A 248 -18.04 -33.14 -13.70
CA LYS A 248 -16.74 -33.66 -14.16
C LYS A 248 -15.79 -32.54 -14.64
N GLU A 249 -14.59 -32.55 -14.09
CA GLU A 249 -13.31 -32.32 -14.79
C GLU A 249 -13.16 -31.02 -15.62
N LYS A 250 -13.04 -29.86 -14.95
CA LYS A 250 -12.33 -28.68 -15.52
C LYS A 250 -11.35 -27.95 -14.59
N SER A 251 -11.24 -28.34 -13.31
CA SER A 251 -10.49 -27.57 -12.29
C SER A 251 -8.95 -27.66 -12.36
N SER A 252 -8.38 -28.65 -13.05
CA SER A 252 -6.94 -28.95 -13.07
C SER A 252 -6.04 -27.94 -13.81
N LYS A 253 -6.57 -26.79 -14.23
CA LYS A 253 -5.84 -25.73 -14.94
C LYS A 253 -6.02 -24.32 -14.37
N ALA A 254 -6.77 -24.13 -13.28
CA ALA A 254 -6.98 -22.81 -12.69
C ALA A 254 -5.70 -22.28 -12.02
N SER A 255 -5.31 -21.03 -12.31
CA SER A 255 -4.14 -20.39 -11.68
C SER A 255 -4.32 -20.12 -10.19
N HIS A 256 -5.56 -19.91 -9.75
CA HIS A 256 -5.95 -19.54 -8.39
C HIS A 256 -7.14 -20.40 -7.95
N HIS A 257 -7.28 -20.63 -6.64
CA HIS A 257 -8.45 -21.35 -6.11
C HIS A 257 -9.73 -20.58 -6.37
N GLN A 258 -10.80 -21.26 -6.78
CA GLN A 258 -12.10 -20.62 -7.03
C GLN A 258 -12.63 -19.88 -5.78
N LEU A 259 -12.42 -20.44 -4.58
CA LEU A 259 -12.73 -19.79 -3.30
C LEU A 259 -11.99 -18.45 -3.12
N LEU A 260 -10.72 -18.37 -3.53
CA LEU A 260 -9.96 -17.11 -3.48
C LEU A 260 -10.50 -16.11 -4.49
N MET A 261 -10.81 -16.55 -5.72
CA MET A 261 -11.39 -15.67 -6.74
C MET A 261 -12.76 -15.14 -6.32
N GLN A 262 -13.59 -15.95 -5.64
CA GLN A 262 -14.88 -15.50 -5.10
C GLN A 262 -14.69 -14.43 -4.03
N VAL A 263 -13.81 -14.63 -3.04
CA VAL A 263 -13.55 -13.62 -1.99
C VAL A 263 -13.05 -12.30 -2.58
N LEU A 264 -12.26 -12.35 -3.66
CA LEU A 264 -11.82 -11.14 -4.36
C LEU A 264 -12.94 -10.49 -5.17
N SER A 265 -13.80 -11.29 -5.82
CA SER A 265 -15.01 -10.86 -6.54
C SER A 265 -16.01 -10.17 -5.62
N ASP A 266 -16.25 -10.72 -4.43
CA ASP A 266 -17.13 -10.17 -3.39
C ASP A 266 -16.61 -8.81 -2.87
N GLU A 267 -15.31 -8.69 -2.59
CA GLU A 267 -14.66 -7.45 -2.11
C GLU A 267 -14.54 -6.38 -3.21
N LEU A 268 -14.47 -6.78 -4.48
CA LEU A 268 -14.40 -5.88 -5.65
C LEU A 268 -15.78 -5.47 -6.22
N GLY A 269 -16.85 -6.18 -5.85
CA GLY A 269 -18.19 -5.99 -6.41
C GLY A 269 -18.30 -6.29 -7.91
N CYS A 270 -17.57 -7.30 -8.39
CA CYS A 270 -17.48 -7.68 -9.82
C CYS A 270 -17.54 -9.20 -10.00
N GLY A 271 -17.74 -9.69 -11.22
CA GLY A 271 -17.72 -11.11 -11.56
C GLY A 271 -16.33 -11.74 -11.42
N THR A 272 -16.25 -13.03 -11.06
CA THR A 272 -14.96 -13.75 -10.95
C THR A 272 -14.22 -13.87 -12.29
N ASP A 273 -14.95 -13.83 -13.40
CA ASP A 273 -14.50 -13.85 -14.78
C ASP A 273 -14.18 -12.45 -15.34
N GLU A 274 -14.66 -11.39 -14.69
CA GLU A 274 -14.27 -10.00 -14.97
C GLU A 274 -12.85 -9.69 -14.44
N ILE A 275 -12.37 -10.43 -13.44
CA ILE A 275 -11.00 -10.30 -12.88
C ILE A 275 -9.98 -10.90 -13.86
N ALA A 276 -9.37 -10.05 -14.69
CA ALA A 276 -8.43 -10.45 -15.73
C ALA A 276 -7.01 -10.73 -15.21
N SER A 277 -6.58 -10.06 -14.12
CA SER A 277 -5.28 -10.28 -13.48
C SER A 277 -5.26 -9.74 -12.05
N ILE A 278 -4.36 -10.22 -11.20
CA ILE A 278 -4.19 -9.77 -9.81
C ILE A 278 -2.71 -9.62 -9.45
N GLU A 279 -2.39 -8.59 -8.65
CA GLU A 279 -1.10 -8.45 -7.96
C GLU A 279 -1.37 -8.17 -6.48
N LEU A 280 -1.25 -9.21 -5.66
CA LEU A 280 -1.60 -9.19 -4.24
C LEU A 280 -0.38 -9.50 -3.37
N ASN A 281 -0.23 -8.74 -2.29
CA ASN A 281 0.64 -9.04 -1.18
C ASN A 281 -0.17 -9.71 -0.07
N VAL A 282 0.44 -10.65 0.65
CA VAL A 282 -0.03 -11.08 1.96
C VAL A 282 0.30 -9.99 2.98
N CYS A 283 -0.64 -9.71 3.87
CA CYS A 283 -0.55 -8.64 4.88
C CYS A 283 -0.96 -9.19 6.26
N ASP A 284 -0.30 -8.72 7.33
CA ASP A 284 -0.79 -8.90 8.70
C ASP A 284 -2.06 -8.07 8.90
N THR A 285 -3.08 -8.65 9.56
CA THR A 285 -4.33 -7.98 9.89
C THR A 285 -4.28 -7.24 11.23
N GLN A 286 -3.24 -7.44 12.05
CA GLN A 286 -3.01 -6.68 13.27
C GLN A 286 -2.82 -5.18 12.94
N PRO A 287 -3.65 -4.26 13.47
CA PRO A 287 -3.54 -2.84 13.19
C PRO A 287 -2.31 -2.22 13.87
N SER A 288 -1.75 -1.20 13.22
CA SER A 288 -0.73 -0.31 13.75
C SER A 288 -1.26 0.44 14.98
N CYS A 289 -0.48 0.49 16.06
CA CYS A 289 -0.89 1.09 17.32
C CYS A 289 0.25 1.77 18.10
N LEU A 290 -0.10 2.50 19.17
CA LEU A 290 0.85 2.89 20.22
C LEU A 290 1.09 1.73 21.21
N GLY A 291 2.26 1.72 21.83
CA GLY A 291 2.64 0.72 22.83
C GLY A 291 3.79 1.13 23.74
N GLY A 292 4.16 0.22 24.65
CA GLY A 292 4.97 0.53 25.84
C GLY A 292 4.12 1.13 26.96
N ALA A 293 4.62 1.06 28.20
CA ALA A 293 3.85 1.46 29.39
C ALA A 293 3.40 2.94 29.38
N ASN A 294 4.12 3.80 28.65
CA ASN A 294 3.83 5.23 28.50
C ASN A 294 3.22 5.58 27.12
N ASN A 295 2.81 4.59 26.31
CA ASN A 295 2.41 4.76 24.91
C ASN A 295 3.46 5.48 24.03
N GLU A 296 4.76 5.31 24.36
CA GLU A 296 5.88 6.05 23.76
C GLU A 296 6.52 5.35 22.53
N PHE A 297 6.00 4.20 22.11
CA PHE A 297 6.46 3.48 20.91
C PHE A 297 5.33 3.30 19.90
N ILE A 298 5.68 3.27 18.61
CA ILE A 298 4.77 2.85 17.53
C ILE A 298 5.06 1.38 17.23
N PHE A 299 4.02 0.54 17.24
CA PHE A 299 4.08 -0.85 16.81
C PHE A 299 3.32 -0.98 15.49
N SER A 300 4.04 -1.30 14.41
CA SER A 300 3.48 -1.46 13.07
C SER A 300 4.40 -2.32 12.20
N GLY A 301 3.84 -3.05 11.24
CA GLY A 301 4.60 -3.47 10.06
C GLY A 301 4.88 -2.27 9.14
N ARG A 302 5.78 -2.45 8.16
CA ARG A 302 6.02 -1.50 7.06
C ARG A 302 6.54 -0.10 7.47
N LEU A 303 7.00 0.08 8.73
CA LEU A 303 7.62 1.35 9.18
C LEU A 303 8.82 1.72 8.29
N ASP A 304 9.70 0.74 8.03
CA ASP A 304 10.57 0.71 6.87
C ASP A 304 9.72 0.44 5.60
N ASN A 305 9.41 1.41 4.75
CA ASN A 305 9.81 2.83 4.81
C ASN A 305 8.61 3.81 4.73
N LEU A 306 7.40 3.32 5.05
CA LEU A 306 6.19 4.14 5.06
C LEU A 306 6.24 5.28 6.09
N ALA A 307 7.01 5.14 7.17
CA ALA A 307 7.21 6.22 8.14
C ALA A 307 7.95 7.42 7.51
N SER A 308 9.00 7.17 6.71
CA SER A 308 9.68 8.25 5.98
C SER A 308 8.82 8.82 4.86
N SER A 309 8.06 7.97 4.16
CA SER A 309 7.16 8.38 3.08
C SER A 309 6.03 9.27 3.58
N TYR A 310 5.39 8.92 4.71
CA TYR A 310 4.44 9.79 5.40
C TYR A 310 5.10 11.11 5.82
N CYS A 311 6.24 11.06 6.51
CA CYS A 311 6.93 12.28 6.98
C CYS A 311 7.41 13.19 5.83
N ALA A 312 7.74 12.63 4.65
CA ALA A 312 8.07 13.39 3.45
C ALA A 312 6.83 14.06 2.85
N LEU A 313 5.77 13.27 2.61
CA LEU A 313 4.48 13.73 2.11
C LEU A 313 3.90 14.84 2.99
N ARG A 314 3.86 14.62 4.30
CA ARG A 314 3.30 15.55 5.27
C ARG A 314 4.09 16.85 5.34
N ALA A 315 5.41 16.80 5.30
CA ALA A 315 6.24 18.00 5.24
C ALA A 315 6.02 18.82 3.95
N LEU A 316 5.79 18.17 2.80
CA LEU A 316 5.44 18.89 1.56
C LEU A 316 4.06 19.55 1.65
N ILE A 317 3.08 18.86 2.24
CA ILE A 317 1.72 19.38 2.45
C ILE A 317 1.73 20.57 3.43
N ASP A 318 2.26 20.38 4.64
CA ASP A 318 2.26 21.38 5.71
C ASP A 318 3.08 22.63 5.32
N SER A 319 4.22 22.44 4.63
CA SER A 319 5.02 23.59 4.15
C SER A 319 4.35 24.39 3.03
N CYS A 320 3.25 23.91 2.44
CA CYS A 320 2.57 24.55 1.33
C CYS A 320 1.06 24.76 1.63
N GLN A 321 0.68 24.83 2.91
CA GLN A 321 -0.71 24.80 3.36
C GLN A 321 -1.36 26.19 3.37
N SER A 322 -0.61 27.23 3.74
CA SER A 322 -1.11 28.58 3.95
C SER A 322 -0.96 29.45 2.70
N HIS A 323 -1.85 30.43 2.57
CA HIS A 323 -1.78 31.40 1.47
C HIS A 323 -0.55 32.30 1.63
N GLY A 324 0.51 32.01 0.86
CA GLY A 324 1.76 32.76 0.85
C GLY A 324 3.01 31.92 1.14
N ASP A 325 2.87 30.64 1.52
CA ASP A 325 4.02 29.76 1.85
C ASP A 325 4.98 29.49 0.68
N LEU A 326 4.55 29.80 -0.55
CA LEU A 326 5.33 29.75 -1.79
C LEU A 326 5.73 31.13 -2.33
N SER A 327 5.24 32.23 -1.74
CA SER A 327 5.41 33.59 -2.27
C SER A 327 6.83 34.16 -2.15
N SER A 328 7.63 33.61 -1.23
CA SER A 328 9.06 33.85 -1.11
C SER A 328 9.92 32.71 -1.64
N GLU A 329 9.30 31.61 -2.09
CA GLU A 329 10.00 30.41 -2.53
C GLU A 329 10.54 30.58 -3.95
N HIS A 330 11.81 30.19 -4.12
CA HIS A 330 12.56 30.27 -5.38
C HIS A 330 12.84 28.88 -5.98
N ALA A 331 12.75 27.81 -5.19
CA ALA A 331 12.95 26.43 -5.62
C ALA A 331 11.62 25.74 -6.00
N VAL A 332 11.72 24.54 -6.54
CA VAL A 332 10.60 23.57 -6.56
C VAL A 332 10.78 22.61 -5.39
N ARG A 333 9.82 22.59 -4.46
CA ARG A 333 9.77 21.58 -3.39
C ARG A 333 9.18 20.29 -3.97
N MET A 334 9.80 19.14 -3.71
CA MET A 334 9.41 17.88 -4.34
C MET A 334 9.49 16.69 -3.37
N VAL A 335 8.56 15.76 -3.49
CA VAL A 335 8.60 14.44 -2.84
C VAL A 335 8.49 13.36 -3.90
N ALA A 336 9.37 12.38 -3.85
CA ALA A 336 9.35 11.20 -4.71
C ALA A 336 9.25 9.93 -3.84
N LEU A 337 8.13 9.23 -3.95
CA LEU A 337 7.85 7.98 -3.26
C LEU A 337 7.94 6.84 -4.27
N PHE A 338 9.06 6.12 -4.28
CA PHE A 338 9.34 5.07 -5.26
C PHE A 338 8.81 3.70 -4.83
N ASP A 339 8.59 2.81 -5.78
CA ASP A 339 8.35 1.38 -5.53
C ASP A 339 9.68 0.59 -5.70
N ASN A 340 9.69 -0.67 -5.28
CA ASN A 340 10.78 -1.61 -5.55
C ASN A 340 12.17 -1.27 -4.98
N GLU A 341 12.29 -0.52 -3.88
CA GLU A 341 13.61 -0.32 -3.23
C GLU A 341 14.17 -1.68 -2.77
N GLU A 342 13.33 -2.47 -2.12
CA GLU A 342 13.67 -3.75 -1.48
C GLU A 342 14.17 -4.83 -2.46
N VAL A 343 13.99 -4.61 -3.76
CA VAL A 343 14.47 -5.48 -4.85
C VAL A 343 15.46 -4.78 -5.80
N GLY A 344 16.04 -3.65 -5.37
CA GLY A 344 17.15 -2.97 -6.04
C GLY A 344 16.77 -1.82 -6.98
N SER A 345 15.55 -1.30 -6.90
CA SER A 345 15.05 -0.11 -7.63
C SER A 345 15.05 -0.18 -9.17
N GLY A 346 15.45 -1.30 -9.78
CA GLY A 346 15.60 -1.50 -11.22
C GLY A 346 14.29 -1.74 -11.97
N SER A 347 13.29 -0.88 -11.78
CA SER A 347 11.98 -0.93 -12.47
C SER A 347 11.58 0.46 -12.98
N MET A 348 10.51 0.56 -13.77
CA MET A 348 10.01 1.84 -14.33
C MET A 348 9.34 2.75 -13.26
N GLN A 349 9.01 2.17 -12.11
CA GLN A 349 8.41 2.86 -10.96
C GLN A 349 9.38 3.02 -9.77
N GLY A 350 10.57 2.40 -9.83
CA GLY A 350 11.60 2.50 -8.80
C GLY A 350 12.59 3.63 -9.00
N ALA A 351 13.48 3.83 -8.03
CA ALA A 351 14.45 4.92 -8.03
C ALA A 351 15.53 4.81 -9.14
N GLY A 352 15.65 3.65 -9.80
CA GLY A 352 16.47 3.47 -11.00
C GLY A 352 15.80 3.98 -12.28
N ALA A 353 14.51 4.32 -12.25
CA ALA A 353 13.80 4.91 -13.37
C ALA A 353 14.20 6.38 -13.59
N PRO A 354 14.16 6.88 -14.84
CA PRO A 354 14.33 8.30 -15.11
C PRO A 354 13.15 9.17 -14.61
N THR A 355 12.08 8.58 -14.05
CA THR A 355 10.81 9.21 -13.64
C THR A 355 10.97 10.57 -12.94
N MET A 356 11.82 10.66 -11.91
CA MET A 356 12.02 11.91 -11.16
C MET A 356 12.77 12.97 -11.99
N PHE A 357 13.81 12.57 -12.72
CA PHE A 357 14.58 13.48 -13.59
C PHE A 357 13.76 13.92 -14.82
N GLN A 358 12.87 13.06 -15.33
CA GLN A 358 11.88 13.40 -16.35
C GLN A 358 10.89 14.45 -15.83
N ALA A 359 10.38 14.29 -14.60
CA ALA A 359 9.53 15.31 -13.98
C ALA A 359 10.26 16.65 -13.81
N MET A 360 11.47 16.65 -13.25
CA MET A 360 12.31 17.85 -13.10
C MET A 360 12.60 18.53 -14.45
N ARG A 361 12.87 17.75 -15.51
CA ARG A 361 13.10 18.27 -16.87
C ARG A 361 11.82 18.90 -17.42
N ARG A 362 10.70 18.18 -17.40
CA ARG A 362 9.37 18.70 -17.81
C ARG A 362 8.94 19.96 -17.04
N ILE A 363 9.30 20.08 -15.76
CA ILE A 363 9.02 21.29 -14.96
C ILE A 363 9.88 22.46 -15.44
N THR A 364 11.18 22.24 -15.65
CA THR A 364 12.11 23.24 -16.21
C THR A 364 11.67 23.69 -17.60
N ASP A 365 11.30 22.75 -18.47
CA ASP A 365 10.95 22.98 -19.86
C ASP A 365 9.56 23.65 -20.02
N CYS A 366 8.60 23.33 -19.15
CA CYS A 366 7.25 23.94 -19.16
C CYS A 366 7.28 25.42 -18.70
N LEU A 367 8.15 25.75 -17.74
CA LEU A 367 8.31 27.12 -17.22
C LEU A 367 9.27 27.97 -18.05
N ALA A 368 9.76 27.45 -19.18
CA ALA A 368 10.62 28.17 -20.11
C ALA A 368 9.81 29.17 -20.95
N HIS A 369 10.05 30.46 -20.75
CA HIS A 369 9.50 31.52 -21.58
C HIS A 369 10.59 32.12 -22.48
N GLU A 370 10.39 31.95 -23.80
CA GLU A 370 11.13 32.53 -24.94
C GLU A 370 12.64 32.23 -25.05
N TYR A 371 13.46 32.42 -24.02
CA TYR A 371 14.90 32.17 -24.09
C TYR A 371 15.44 31.37 -22.89
N VAL A 372 15.80 30.12 -23.16
CA VAL A 372 16.48 29.23 -22.20
C VAL A 372 17.99 29.32 -22.41
N GLY A 373 18.68 30.06 -21.54
CA GLY A 373 20.15 30.07 -21.54
C GLY A 373 20.72 28.65 -21.32
N GLU A 374 21.74 28.30 -22.10
CA GLU A 374 22.30 26.94 -22.30
C GLU A 374 22.38 26.07 -21.03
N GLY A 375 21.78 24.87 -21.07
CA GLY A 375 21.87 23.88 -19.98
C GLY A 375 21.07 24.25 -18.72
N ALA A 376 19.86 24.79 -18.86
CA ALA A 376 19.06 25.23 -17.72
C ALA A 376 18.67 24.10 -16.74
N PHE A 377 18.35 22.91 -17.25
CA PHE A 377 18.11 21.73 -16.40
C PHE A 377 19.39 21.35 -15.64
N GLU A 378 20.53 21.38 -16.32
CA GLU A 378 21.84 21.04 -15.76
C GLU A 378 22.25 22.05 -14.68
N ARG A 379 21.94 23.35 -14.85
CA ARG A 379 22.05 24.37 -13.78
C ARG A 379 21.11 24.10 -12.61
N ALA A 380 19.84 23.79 -12.88
CA ALA A 380 18.85 23.48 -11.84
C ALA A 380 19.31 22.27 -11.00
N ILE A 381 19.80 21.20 -11.62
CA ILE A 381 20.37 20.04 -10.93
C ILE A 381 21.58 20.42 -10.07
N ARG A 382 22.45 21.34 -10.52
CA ARG A 382 23.58 21.85 -9.71
C ARG A 382 23.15 22.70 -8.51
N GLN A 383 21.97 23.31 -8.55
CA GLN A 383 21.36 24.03 -7.42
C GLN A 383 20.40 23.16 -6.58
N SER A 384 20.21 21.88 -6.94
CA SER A 384 19.25 20.99 -6.27
C SER A 384 19.86 20.28 -5.06
N PHE A 385 19.00 19.94 -4.09
CA PHE A 385 19.36 19.10 -2.95
C PHE A 385 18.37 17.94 -2.80
N LEU A 386 18.90 16.73 -2.59
CA LEU A 386 18.12 15.50 -2.44
C LEU A 386 18.35 14.87 -1.05
N GLY A 387 17.36 15.01 -0.17
CA GLY A 387 17.29 14.31 1.10
C GLY A 387 16.74 12.89 0.91
N ILE A 388 17.62 11.90 0.79
CA ILE A 388 17.22 10.49 0.73
C ILE A 388 16.98 9.96 2.15
N ARG A 389 15.74 9.59 2.48
CA ARG A 389 15.40 8.68 3.59
C ARG A 389 15.09 7.31 2.99
N SER A 390 16.13 6.57 2.60
CA SER A 390 15.97 5.27 1.93
C SER A 390 15.62 4.13 2.87
N LYS A 391 16.08 4.17 4.14
CA LYS A 391 15.77 3.15 5.14
C LYS A 391 15.52 3.75 6.52
N GLU A 392 14.56 3.19 7.24
CA GLU A 392 14.44 3.38 8.68
C GLU A 392 15.68 2.83 9.37
N ARG A 393 16.23 3.56 10.35
CA ARG A 393 17.45 3.11 11.03
C ARG A 393 17.13 2.11 12.12
N TYR A 394 18.14 1.29 12.45
CA TYR A 394 18.17 0.39 13.60
C TYR A 394 18.15 1.12 14.95
N GLY A 395 17.10 1.88 15.24
CA GLY A 395 16.70 2.15 16.60
C GLY A 395 16.52 0.82 17.32
N MET A 396 17.18 0.64 18.47
CA MET A 396 16.93 -0.46 19.39
C MET A 396 17.30 -1.90 18.93
N ARG A 397 18.47 -2.11 18.30
CA ARG A 397 19.24 -3.36 18.57
C ARG A 397 20.14 -3.26 19.81
N ILE A 398 20.31 -2.05 20.34
CA ILE A 398 21.36 -1.63 21.27
C ILE A 398 21.36 -2.37 22.62
N HIS A 399 20.22 -2.81 23.16
CA HIS A 399 20.17 -3.44 24.49
C HIS A 399 20.55 -4.94 24.46
N ASN A 400 19.94 -5.72 23.58
CA ASN A 400 20.15 -7.18 23.53
C ASN A 400 21.25 -7.58 22.54
N TRP A 401 21.58 -6.71 21.57
CA TRP A 401 22.60 -6.94 20.53
C TRP A 401 23.58 -5.75 20.42
N PRO A 402 24.18 -5.25 21.52
CA PRO A 402 25.00 -4.03 21.54
C PRO A 402 26.21 -4.08 20.59
N HIS A 403 26.73 -5.28 20.31
CA HIS A 403 27.83 -5.50 19.38
C HIS A 403 27.48 -5.20 17.91
N THR A 404 26.20 -4.98 17.57
CA THR A 404 25.78 -4.61 16.21
C THR A 404 25.88 -3.10 15.93
N CYS A 405 26.22 -2.27 16.92
CA CYS A 405 26.37 -0.82 16.77
C CYS A 405 27.84 -0.40 16.84
N PHE A 406 28.26 0.53 15.96
CA PHE A 406 29.57 1.17 16.07
C PHE A 406 29.61 2.05 17.32
N ARG A 407 30.61 1.89 18.19
CA ARG A 407 30.65 2.56 19.52
C ARG A 407 30.48 4.08 19.50
N CYS A 408 30.92 4.75 18.43
CA CYS A 408 30.83 6.21 18.27
C CYS A 408 29.58 6.67 17.49
N TRP A 409 28.72 5.76 17.04
CA TRP A 409 27.55 6.02 16.19
C TRP A 409 26.30 5.33 16.74
N ASN A 410 25.75 5.89 17.83
CA ASN A 410 24.63 5.31 18.56
C ASN A 410 23.39 6.24 18.54
N PRO A 411 22.37 5.97 17.71
CA PRO A 411 21.14 6.77 17.68
C PRO A 411 20.25 6.46 18.90
N TYR A 412 20.31 7.32 19.90
CA TYR A 412 19.41 7.27 21.07
C TYR A 412 17.97 7.63 20.67
N ARG A 413 16.97 6.98 21.30
CA ARG A 413 15.55 7.01 20.91
C ARG A 413 14.88 8.41 20.88
N ARG A 414 15.49 9.44 21.47
CA ARG A 414 14.98 10.83 21.49
C ARG A 414 15.80 11.79 20.60
N LEU A 415 16.73 11.28 19.80
CA LEU A 415 17.42 12.02 18.73
C LEU A 415 16.66 11.80 17.42
N TRP A 416 15.72 12.70 17.13
CA TRP A 416 14.71 12.59 16.07
C TRP A 416 15.24 12.43 14.64
N HIS A 417 16.48 12.82 14.38
CA HIS A 417 17.13 12.72 13.07
C HIS A 417 18.55 12.16 13.22
N CYS A 418 18.97 11.37 12.24
CA CYS A 418 20.30 10.79 12.18
C CYS A 418 20.77 10.78 10.71
N SER A 419 21.99 11.25 10.45
CA SER A 419 22.59 11.37 9.11
C SER A 419 23.43 10.14 8.77
N ALA A 420 23.49 9.72 7.49
CA ALA A 420 24.24 8.52 7.08
C ALA A 420 25.51 8.90 6.35
N PHE A 421 26.62 8.27 6.72
CA PHE A 421 27.88 8.36 6.02
C PHE A 421 28.38 6.94 5.77
N HIS A 422 28.41 6.52 4.51
CA HIS A 422 29.01 5.25 4.10
C HIS A 422 30.15 5.54 3.14
N ALA A 423 31.38 5.57 3.67
CA ALA A 423 32.56 5.49 2.83
C ALA A 423 32.75 4.04 2.39
N GLN A 424 32.44 3.73 1.12
CA GLN A 424 32.72 2.43 0.54
C GLN A 424 34.19 2.41 0.08
N ARG A 425 35.03 1.58 0.70
CA ARG A 425 36.44 1.45 0.29
C ARG A 425 36.52 0.65 -1.01
N GLU A 426 37.34 1.10 -1.96
CA GLU A 426 37.44 0.56 -3.33
C GLU A 426 38.15 -0.81 -3.45
N GLY A 427 38.04 -1.68 -2.44
CA GLY A 427 38.80 -2.94 -2.36
C GLY A 427 38.29 -4.09 -3.23
N ASP A 428 36.99 -4.15 -3.53
CA ASP A 428 36.35 -5.36 -4.10
C ASP A 428 36.28 -5.39 -5.65
N MET A 429 36.67 -4.30 -6.34
CA MET A 429 36.55 -4.22 -7.80
C MET A 429 37.51 -5.17 -8.56
N TRP A 430 38.46 -5.80 -7.87
CA TRP A 430 39.47 -6.71 -8.45
C TRP A 430 39.20 -8.21 -8.29
N LYS A 431 38.02 -8.62 -7.76
CA LYS A 431 37.66 -10.04 -7.56
C LYS A 431 36.54 -10.59 -8.46
N ARG A 432 36.05 -9.82 -9.44
CA ARG A 432 35.07 -10.28 -10.45
C ARG A 432 35.63 -10.37 -11.88
N ARG A 433 36.88 -10.83 -12.02
CA ARG A 433 37.47 -11.32 -13.28
C ARG A 433 38.40 -12.51 -13.05
N ARG A 434 37.81 -13.67 -12.78
CA ARG A 434 38.35 -14.99 -13.12
C ARG A 434 37.22 -16.02 -13.15
#